data_AF-A0AAE4J7W8-F1
#
_entry.id   AF-A0AAE4J7W8-F1
#
_cell.length_a   1.000
_cell.length_b   1.000
_cell.length_c   1.000
_cell.angle_alpha   90.00
_cell.angle_beta   90.00
_cell.angle_gamma   90.00
#
_symmetry.space_group_name_H-M   'P 1'
#
loop_
_entity.id
_entity.type
_entity.pdbx_description
1 polymer ?
#
loop_
_entity_poly.entity_id
_entity_poly.type
_entity_poly.pdbx_seq_one_letter_code
_entity_poly.pdbx_strand_id
1 'polypeptide(L)'
;MENKNQYQALLRGKVAAAIAQARSAADVTHKGVKGAVLEILLSKLFRPLLPADIGVGTGQIIDAFGNAPSPQIDIVIYNKEILPPVLIDENVGIFPIESVLYTIEVKTTLNAKELKSANDSAKKIITTFKYLPGKLDEKGKRVNHSISKPRAVLFALNSNLKEGGLTEAERYIKSYQPDKPYLSAICVAGREYCYEDRDCWVSMKTPEDHDETLNLLAGITNTYREVSLSRGYPQLGYYIASDRGGYALTPSTNLPKLTVICEQCGNQDEIICTFDQDDFKIINGTISNDTLCECGGKLTSAKGNYVIKGGRLREIAPLGPMEFKF
;
A
#
# COMPACT_ATOMS: atom_id res chain seq x y z
N MET A 1 -6.06 -14.51 -34.57
CA MET A 1 -4.92 -15.47 -34.48
C MET A 1 -5.42 -16.79 -33.88
N GLU A 2 -4.98 -17.95 -34.35
CA GLU A 2 -5.42 -19.22 -33.76
C GLU A 2 -5.03 -19.33 -32.27
N ASN A 3 -5.92 -19.85 -31.43
CA ASN A 3 -5.67 -20.00 -30.00
C ASN A 3 -4.54 -21.00 -29.75
N LYS A 4 -3.52 -20.59 -28.99
CA LYS A 4 -2.36 -21.42 -28.65
C LYS A 4 -2.68 -22.57 -27.69
N ASN A 5 -3.65 -22.36 -26.80
CA ASN A 5 -4.07 -23.34 -25.80
C ASN A 5 -5.51 -23.08 -25.33
N GLN A 6 -6.06 -24.01 -24.54
CA GLN A 6 -7.41 -23.93 -23.99
C GLN A 6 -7.62 -22.72 -23.07
N TYR A 7 -6.59 -22.30 -22.33
CA TYR A 7 -6.65 -21.13 -21.46
C TYR A 7 -6.89 -19.86 -22.28
N GLN A 8 -6.12 -19.67 -23.36
CA GLN A 8 -6.31 -18.56 -24.28
C GLN A 8 -7.70 -18.61 -24.93
N ALA A 9 -8.14 -19.78 -25.40
CA ALA A 9 -9.46 -19.92 -26.03
C ALA A 9 -10.61 -19.53 -25.09
N LEU A 10 -10.60 -20.04 -23.85
CA LEU A 10 -11.63 -19.75 -22.85
C LEU A 10 -11.63 -18.29 -22.42
N LEU A 11 -10.45 -17.71 -22.17
CA LEU A 11 -10.35 -16.31 -21.75
C LEU A 11 -10.70 -15.36 -22.88
N ARG A 12 -10.30 -15.67 -24.11
CA ARG A 12 -10.70 -14.89 -25.29
C ARG A 12 -12.22 -14.84 -25.42
N GLY A 13 -12.90 -15.98 -25.28
CA GLY A 13 -14.36 -16.04 -25.29
C GLY A 13 -14.99 -15.20 -24.18
N LYS A 14 -14.45 -15.28 -22.95
CA LYS A 14 -14.92 -14.46 -21.81
C LYS A 14 -14.70 -12.97 -22.04
N VAL A 15 -13.53 -12.57 -22.53
CA VAL A 15 -13.20 -11.20 -22.88
C VAL A 15 -14.14 -10.68 -23.95
N ALA A 16 -14.30 -11.41 -25.07
CA ALA A 16 -15.21 -11.01 -26.14
C ALA A 16 -16.64 -10.80 -25.63
N ALA A 17 -17.16 -11.75 -24.84
CA ALA A 17 -18.49 -11.64 -24.24
C ALA A 17 -18.60 -10.44 -23.28
N ALA A 18 -17.60 -10.21 -22.43
CA ALA A 18 -17.56 -9.09 -21.50
C ALA A 18 -17.51 -7.75 -22.21
N ILE A 19 -16.66 -7.60 -23.25
CA ILE A 19 -16.55 -6.36 -24.03
C ILE A 19 -17.84 -6.10 -24.82
N ALA A 20 -18.42 -7.14 -25.43
CA ALA A 20 -19.71 -7.01 -26.12
C ALA A 20 -20.81 -6.55 -25.16
N GLN A 21 -20.92 -7.18 -23.99
CA GLN A 21 -21.89 -6.79 -22.97
C GLN A 21 -21.64 -5.35 -22.47
N ALA A 22 -20.38 -4.97 -22.25
CA ALA A 22 -19.99 -3.63 -21.84
C ALA A 22 -20.34 -2.56 -22.89
N ARG A 23 -20.16 -2.86 -24.18
CA ARG A 23 -20.56 -1.97 -25.29
C ARG A 23 -22.08 -1.84 -25.40
N SER A 24 -22.82 -2.94 -25.34
CA SER A 24 -24.30 -2.89 -25.35
C SER A 24 -24.86 -2.13 -24.15
N ALA A 25 -24.25 -2.27 -22.98
CA ALA A 25 -24.60 -1.45 -21.82
C ALA A 25 -24.31 0.04 -22.08
N ALA A 26 -23.26 0.37 -22.85
CA ALA A 26 -22.88 1.74 -23.13
C ALA A 26 -23.86 2.56 -23.97
N ASP A 27 -24.71 1.89 -24.73
CA ASP A 27 -25.77 2.52 -25.52
C ASP A 27 -27.02 2.87 -24.68
N VAL A 28 -27.05 2.51 -23.38
CA VAL A 28 -28.20 2.70 -22.47
C VAL A 28 -27.88 3.77 -21.40
N THR A 29 -28.08 5.05 -21.71
CA THR A 29 -27.96 6.23 -20.79
C THR A 29 -26.69 6.33 -19.90
N HIS A 30 -25.81 7.29 -20.21
CA HIS A 30 -24.43 7.47 -19.70
C HIS A 30 -24.08 7.14 -18.23
N LYS A 31 -24.97 7.31 -17.22
CA LYS A 31 -24.61 7.13 -15.80
C LYS A 31 -24.74 5.68 -15.29
N GLY A 32 -25.75 4.92 -15.74
CA GLY A 32 -25.90 3.51 -15.35
C GLY A 32 -24.89 2.58 -16.05
N VAL A 33 -24.50 2.97 -17.26
CA VAL A 33 -23.50 2.28 -18.09
C VAL A 33 -22.20 2.00 -17.36
N LYS A 34 -21.58 3.04 -16.79
CA LYS A 34 -20.23 2.92 -16.23
C LYS A 34 -20.20 1.87 -15.12
N GLY A 35 -21.24 1.85 -14.28
CA GLY A 35 -21.43 0.83 -13.24
C GLY A 35 -21.51 -0.59 -13.82
N ALA A 36 -22.34 -0.80 -14.84
CA ALA A 36 -22.47 -2.11 -15.50
C ALA A 36 -21.15 -2.57 -16.16
N VAL A 37 -20.43 -1.66 -16.82
CA VAL A 37 -19.11 -1.93 -17.39
C VAL A 37 -18.13 -2.33 -16.29
N LEU A 38 -18.08 -1.58 -15.18
CA LEU A 38 -17.20 -1.89 -14.05
C LEU A 38 -17.51 -3.25 -13.45
N GLU A 39 -18.78 -3.55 -13.20
CA GLU A 39 -19.21 -4.85 -12.67
C GLU A 39 -18.75 -6.01 -13.57
N ILE A 40 -18.91 -5.86 -14.89
CA ILE A 40 -18.47 -6.85 -15.88
C ILE A 40 -16.95 -7.04 -15.83
N LEU A 41 -16.19 -5.93 -15.83
CA LEU A 41 -14.72 -5.98 -15.77
C LEU A 41 -14.24 -6.65 -14.47
N LEU A 42 -14.78 -6.26 -13.33
CA LEU A 42 -14.45 -6.79 -12.00
C LEU A 42 -14.74 -8.30 -11.91
N SER A 43 -15.98 -8.70 -12.18
CA SER A 43 -16.48 -10.06 -11.94
C SER A 43 -16.04 -11.06 -13.00
N LYS A 44 -16.01 -10.65 -14.28
CA LYS A 44 -15.78 -11.58 -15.41
C LYS A 44 -14.35 -11.60 -15.92
N LEU A 45 -13.60 -10.49 -15.79
CA LEU A 45 -12.24 -10.40 -16.33
C LEU A 45 -11.17 -10.51 -15.25
N PHE A 46 -11.19 -9.64 -14.24
CA PHE A 46 -10.09 -9.57 -13.27
C PHE A 46 -10.15 -10.69 -12.23
N ARG A 47 -11.30 -10.86 -11.55
CA ARG A 47 -11.42 -11.80 -10.42
C ARG A 47 -11.02 -13.26 -10.76
N PRO A 48 -11.42 -13.86 -11.90
CA PRO A 48 -11.13 -15.27 -12.19
C PRO A 48 -9.65 -15.60 -12.40
N LEU A 49 -8.81 -14.60 -12.62
CA LEU A 49 -7.39 -14.75 -12.97
C LEU A 49 -6.44 -14.41 -11.82
N LEU A 50 -6.99 -13.92 -10.71
CA LEU A 50 -6.22 -13.48 -9.56
C LEU A 50 -6.35 -14.49 -8.42
N PRO A 51 -5.29 -14.77 -7.66
CA PRO A 51 -5.39 -15.68 -6.53
C PRO A 51 -6.26 -15.11 -5.39
N ALA A 52 -6.50 -15.90 -4.34
CA ALA A 52 -7.50 -15.59 -3.31
C ALA A 52 -7.14 -14.36 -2.42
N ASP A 53 -5.85 -14.18 -2.18
CA ASP A 53 -5.21 -13.08 -1.46
C ASP A 53 -5.30 -11.75 -2.22
N ILE A 54 -5.28 -11.80 -3.55
CA ILE A 54 -5.42 -10.61 -4.39
C ILE A 54 -6.89 -10.27 -4.57
N GLY A 55 -7.35 -9.19 -3.97
CA GLY A 55 -8.70 -8.66 -4.13
C GLY A 55 -8.82 -7.69 -5.30
N VAL A 56 -10.05 -7.50 -5.75
CA VAL A 56 -10.43 -6.47 -6.72
C VAL A 56 -11.66 -5.76 -6.19
N GLY A 57 -11.70 -4.44 -6.21
CA GLY A 57 -12.83 -3.66 -5.73
C GLY A 57 -12.83 -2.23 -6.26
N THR A 58 -13.72 -1.40 -5.75
CA THR A 58 -13.90 0.02 -6.10
C THR A 58 -13.88 0.83 -4.81
N GLY A 59 -13.34 2.05 -4.83
CA GLY A 59 -13.44 2.91 -3.65
C GLY A 59 -12.25 3.84 -3.45
N GLN A 60 -11.99 4.23 -2.21
CA GLN A 60 -11.02 5.27 -1.89
C GLN A 60 -9.74 4.68 -1.30
N ILE A 61 -8.62 5.32 -1.59
CA ILE A 61 -7.31 4.99 -1.04
C ILE A 61 -7.02 5.96 0.11
N ILE A 62 -6.48 5.43 1.21
CA ILE A 62 -6.06 6.21 2.38
C ILE A 62 -4.63 5.84 2.78
N ASP A 63 -4.03 6.67 3.62
CA ASP A 63 -2.84 6.31 4.37
C ASP A 63 -3.02 6.47 5.88
N ALA A 64 -2.07 5.95 6.66
CA ALA A 64 -2.06 6.05 8.12
C ALA A 64 -1.60 7.41 8.65
N PHE A 65 -1.38 8.41 7.78
CA PHE A 65 -0.72 9.67 8.14
C PHE A 65 -1.65 10.88 8.09
N GLY A 66 -2.97 10.64 8.02
CA GLY A 66 -3.98 11.70 8.05
C GLY A 66 -4.09 12.50 6.75
N ASN A 67 -3.52 12.02 5.64
CA ASN A 67 -3.81 12.61 4.34
C ASN A 67 -5.29 12.41 3.97
N ALA A 68 -5.86 13.37 3.24
CA ALA A 68 -7.23 13.24 2.75
C ALA A 68 -7.36 11.99 1.84
N PRO A 69 -8.47 11.23 1.95
CA PRO A 69 -8.72 10.10 1.07
C PRO A 69 -8.67 10.47 -0.41
N SER A 70 -8.29 9.52 -1.27
CA SER A 70 -8.34 9.73 -2.72
C SER A 70 -9.78 9.97 -3.20
N PRO A 71 -9.98 10.55 -4.40
CA PRO A 71 -11.22 10.34 -5.12
C PRO A 71 -11.52 8.85 -5.29
N GLN A 72 -12.77 8.49 -5.54
CA GLN A 72 -13.14 7.11 -5.83
C GLN A 72 -12.38 6.61 -7.06
N ILE A 73 -11.66 5.51 -6.87
CA ILE A 73 -10.96 4.77 -7.91
C ILE A 73 -11.91 3.70 -8.43
N ASP A 74 -12.08 3.68 -9.74
CA ASP A 74 -12.97 2.77 -10.46
C ASP A 74 -12.67 1.29 -10.14
N ILE A 75 -11.40 0.88 -10.25
CA ILE A 75 -10.96 -0.46 -9.88
C ILE A 75 -9.63 -0.38 -9.13
N VAL A 76 -9.57 -1.03 -7.98
CA VAL A 76 -8.39 -1.22 -7.13
C VAL A 76 -8.07 -2.71 -7.10
N ILE A 77 -6.86 -3.08 -7.50
CA ILE A 77 -6.32 -4.43 -7.24
C ILE A 77 -5.40 -4.33 -6.04
N TYR A 78 -5.67 -5.13 -5.01
CA TYR A 78 -5.01 -5.03 -3.72
C TYR A 78 -4.65 -6.41 -3.17
N ASN A 79 -3.65 -6.48 -2.29
CA ASN A 79 -3.30 -7.71 -1.58
C ASN A 79 -3.79 -7.67 -0.12
N LYS A 80 -4.71 -8.59 0.20
CA LYS A 80 -5.29 -8.77 1.54
C LYS A 80 -4.28 -9.24 2.58
N GLU A 81 -3.23 -9.94 2.17
CA GLU A 81 -2.17 -10.40 3.07
C GLU A 81 -1.28 -9.26 3.57
N ILE A 82 -1.17 -8.17 2.81
CA ILE A 82 -0.39 -7.01 3.21
C ILE A 82 -1.17 -6.21 4.25
N LEU A 83 -2.35 -5.71 3.86
CA LEU A 83 -3.32 -5.09 4.76
C LEU A 83 -4.73 -5.33 4.21
N PRO A 84 -5.71 -5.65 5.06
CA PRO A 84 -7.10 -5.78 4.63
C PRO A 84 -7.74 -4.40 4.37
N PRO A 85 -8.63 -4.27 3.38
CA PRO A 85 -9.47 -3.10 3.23
C PRO A 85 -10.61 -3.09 4.26
N VAL A 86 -11.21 -1.92 4.46
CA VAL A 86 -12.52 -1.80 5.12
C VAL A 86 -13.58 -1.74 4.03
N LEU A 87 -14.35 -2.83 3.89
CA LEU A 87 -15.43 -2.92 2.90
C LEU A 87 -16.74 -2.39 3.50
N ILE A 88 -17.39 -1.50 2.77
CA ILE A 88 -18.71 -0.92 3.08
C ILE A 88 -19.81 -1.73 2.38
N ASP A 89 -19.50 -2.29 1.21
CA ASP A 89 -20.32 -3.20 0.42
C ASP A 89 -19.41 -4.32 -0.15
N GLU A 90 -19.95 -5.30 -0.87
CA GLU A 90 -19.22 -6.51 -1.33
C GLU A 90 -17.86 -6.18 -1.97
N ASN A 91 -17.81 -5.17 -2.83
CA ASN A 91 -16.60 -4.76 -3.54
C ASN A 91 -16.26 -3.29 -3.34
N VAL A 92 -17.04 -2.54 -2.53
CA VAL A 92 -16.84 -1.11 -2.32
C VAL A 92 -16.23 -0.87 -0.96
N GLY A 93 -15.12 -0.13 -0.90
CA GLY A 93 -14.46 0.09 0.38
C GLY A 93 -13.38 1.16 0.41
N ILE A 94 -12.63 1.13 1.50
CA ILE A 94 -11.47 1.98 1.74
C ILE A 94 -10.24 1.10 1.82
N PHE A 95 -9.20 1.45 1.06
CA PHE A 95 -8.02 0.64 0.83
C PHE A 95 -6.78 1.33 1.41
N PRO A 96 -6.08 0.71 2.38
CA PRO A 96 -4.75 1.16 2.80
C PRO A 96 -3.79 1.15 1.61
N ILE A 97 -3.07 2.25 1.38
CA ILE A 97 -2.20 2.42 0.21
C ILE A 97 -1.10 1.35 0.10
N GLU A 98 -0.66 0.76 1.22
CA GLU A 98 0.30 -0.34 1.21
C GLU A 98 -0.28 -1.61 0.57
N SER A 99 -1.58 -1.86 0.72
CA SER A 99 -2.26 -3.01 0.09
C SER A 99 -2.45 -2.83 -1.42
N VAL A 100 -2.49 -1.59 -1.91
CA VAL A 100 -2.84 -1.28 -3.30
C VAL A 100 -1.67 -1.62 -4.24
N LEU A 101 -1.97 -2.46 -5.24
CA LEU A 101 -1.03 -2.91 -6.28
C LEU A 101 -1.27 -2.20 -7.60
N TYR A 102 -2.54 -2.08 -8.00
CA TYR A 102 -2.96 -1.37 -9.20
C TYR A 102 -4.15 -0.46 -8.92
N THR A 103 -4.18 0.65 -9.66
CA THR A 103 -5.39 1.45 -9.86
C THR A 103 -5.74 1.41 -11.33
N ILE A 104 -7.01 1.15 -11.67
CA ILE A 104 -7.49 1.15 -13.06
C ILE A 104 -8.63 2.16 -13.16
N GLU A 105 -8.44 3.18 -13.98
CA GLU A 105 -9.49 4.13 -14.37
C GLU A 105 -10.20 3.61 -15.63
N VAL A 106 -11.53 3.67 -15.67
CA VAL A 106 -12.34 3.14 -16.76
C VAL A 106 -13.07 4.25 -17.49
N LYS A 107 -12.91 4.33 -18.81
CA LYS A 107 -13.58 5.30 -19.68
C LYS A 107 -14.40 4.59 -20.76
N THR A 108 -15.55 5.15 -21.11
CA THR A 108 -16.33 4.63 -22.25
C THR A 108 -15.65 4.97 -23.58
N THR A 109 -15.21 6.22 -23.75
CA THR A 109 -14.48 6.69 -24.93
C THR A 109 -13.28 7.51 -24.52
N LEU A 110 -12.09 7.07 -24.93
CA LEU A 110 -10.85 7.75 -24.64
C LEU A 110 -10.59 8.88 -25.65
N ASN A 111 -10.44 10.09 -25.10
CA ASN A 111 -10.02 11.29 -25.82
C ASN A 111 -8.89 11.99 -25.03
N ALA A 112 -8.33 13.07 -25.58
CA ALA A 112 -7.20 13.78 -24.96
C ALA A 112 -7.51 14.33 -23.56
N LYS A 113 -8.76 14.76 -23.31
CA LYS A 113 -9.20 15.25 -22.00
C LYS A 113 -9.25 14.13 -20.98
N GLU A 114 -9.87 13.00 -21.34
CA GLU A 114 -9.95 11.82 -20.45
C GLU A 114 -8.58 11.25 -20.13
N LEU A 115 -7.68 11.22 -21.11
CA LEU A 115 -6.30 10.78 -20.93
C LEU A 115 -5.53 11.67 -19.94
N LYS A 116 -5.66 13.01 -20.09
CA LYS A 116 -5.08 13.96 -19.14
C LYS A 116 -5.66 13.79 -17.73
N SER A 117 -6.97 13.64 -17.62
CA SER A 117 -7.65 13.43 -16.33
C SER A 117 -7.21 12.14 -15.64
N ALA A 118 -7.03 11.05 -16.39
CA ALA A 118 -6.51 9.79 -15.86
C ALA A 118 -5.06 9.94 -15.37
N ASN A 119 -4.22 10.64 -16.12
CA ASN A 119 -2.85 10.94 -15.73
C ASN A 119 -2.78 11.76 -14.43
N ASP A 120 -3.59 12.82 -14.31
CA ASP A 120 -3.59 13.68 -13.13
C ASP A 120 -4.08 12.91 -11.89
N SER A 121 -5.04 12.00 -12.08
CA SER A 121 -5.50 11.09 -11.03
C SER A 121 -4.40 10.12 -10.59
N ALA A 122 -3.69 9.51 -11.54
CA ALA A 122 -2.53 8.64 -11.28
C ALA A 122 -1.41 9.39 -10.54
N LYS A 123 -1.08 10.61 -10.99
CA LYS A 123 -0.12 11.50 -10.34
C LYS A 123 -0.47 11.72 -8.88
N LYS A 124 -1.73 12.07 -8.57
CA LYS A 124 -2.19 12.29 -7.20
C LYS A 124 -1.94 11.06 -6.32
N ILE A 125 -2.32 9.86 -6.78
CA ILE A 125 -2.08 8.63 -6.00
C ILE A 125 -0.58 8.39 -5.75
N ILE A 126 0.25 8.58 -6.78
CA ILE A 126 1.69 8.28 -6.72
C ILE A 126 2.44 9.26 -5.80
N THR A 127 2.04 10.54 -5.79
CA THR A 127 2.80 11.61 -5.12
C THR A 127 2.27 12.02 -3.76
N THR A 128 0.99 11.79 -3.45
CA THR A 128 0.38 12.31 -2.21
C THR A 128 0.52 11.36 -1.02
N PHE A 129 0.31 10.06 -1.22
CA PHE A 129 0.21 9.12 -0.11
C PHE A 129 1.58 8.65 0.41
N LYS A 130 1.63 8.50 1.74
CA LYS A 130 2.79 7.97 2.47
C LYS A 130 2.58 6.50 2.80
N TYR A 131 3.68 5.76 2.93
CA TYR A 131 3.65 4.32 3.16
C TYR A 131 4.33 4.01 4.48
N LEU A 132 3.72 3.13 5.27
CA LEU A 132 4.38 2.48 6.38
C LEU A 132 5.47 1.52 5.86
N PRO A 133 6.66 1.50 6.47
CA PRO A 133 7.63 0.46 6.20
C PRO A 133 7.11 -0.91 6.65
N GLY A 134 7.29 -1.92 5.80
CA GLY A 134 6.87 -3.30 6.08
C GLY A 134 8.03 -4.27 6.33
N LYS A 135 9.27 -3.78 6.44
CA LYS A 135 10.43 -4.62 6.78
C LYS A 135 10.97 -4.30 8.17
N LEU A 136 11.46 -5.33 8.84
CA LEU A 136 12.17 -5.25 10.10
C LEU A 136 13.65 -5.56 9.88
N ASP A 137 14.53 -4.99 10.69
CA ASP A 137 15.91 -5.45 10.82
C ASP A 137 16.02 -6.70 11.71
N GLU A 138 17.23 -7.21 11.88
CA GLU A 138 17.53 -8.38 12.73
C GLU A 138 17.11 -8.19 14.20
N LYS A 139 16.92 -6.93 14.63
CA LYS A 139 16.52 -6.56 15.98
C LYS A 139 15.01 -6.29 16.09
N GLY A 140 14.24 -6.62 15.05
CA GLY A 140 12.80 -6.40 15.02
C GLY A 140 12.37 -4.94 14.84
N LYS A 141 13.28 -4.02 14.53
CA LYS A 141 12.97 -2.61 14.31
C LYS A 141 12.56 -2.37 12.87
N ARG A 142 11.48 -1.60 12.67
CA ARG A 142 11.07 -1.15 11.32
C ARG A 142 12.19 -0.36 10.65
N VAL A 143 12.52 -0.73 9.43
CA VAL A 143 13.51 -0.05 8.61
C VAL A 143 12.88 0.49 7.33
N ASN A 144 13.33 1.66 6.91
CA ASN A 144 12.95 2.19 5.61
C ASN A 144 13.53 1.30 4.51
N HIS A 145 12.73 1.02 3.49
CA HIS A 145 13.14 0.27 2.31
C HIS A 145 12.46 0.83 1.07
N SER A 146 12.95 0.46 -0.10
CA SER A 146 12.30 0.79 -1.36
C SER A 146 10.91 0.15 -1.43
N ILE A 147 9.93 0.95 -1.83
CA ILE A 147 8.52 0.58 -1.92
C ILE A 147 8.02 0.99 -3.31
N SER A 148 7.58 0.04 -4.12
CA SER A 148 7.16 0.28 -5.51
C SER A 148 5.78 0.91 -5.55
N LYS A 149 5.58 2.05 -6.21
CA LYS A 149 4.25 2.69 -6.27
C LYS A 149 3.22 1.80 -7.00
N PRO A 150 1.92 1.93 -6.71
CA PRO A 150 0.87 1.26 -7.48
C PRO A 150 1.02 1.56 -8.96
N ARG A 151 0.80 0.55 -9.79
CA ARG A 151 0.79 0.71 -11.24
C ARG A 151 -0.57 1.27 -11.66
N ALA A 152 -0.58 2.47 -12.25
CA ALA A 152 -1.81 3.12 -12.68
C ALA A 152 -2.12 2.74 -14.14
N VAL A 153 -3.32 2.24 -14.38
CA VAL A 153 -3.77 1.74 -15.69
C VAL A 153 -4.98 2.54 -16.13
N LEU A 154 -5.06 2.83 -17.42
CA LEU A 154 -6.25 3.38 -18.05
C LEU A 154 -6.87 2.33 -18.97
N PHE A 155 -8.11 1.98 -18.75
CA PHE A 155 -8.89 1.10 -19.60
C PHE A 155 -10.01 1.88 -20.29
N ALA A 156 -10.19 1.68 -21.60
CA ALA A 156 -11.31 2.27 -22.32
C ALA A 156 -11.97 1.30 -23.31
N LEU A 157 -13.28 1.46 -23.53
CA LEU A 157 -14.02 0.65 -24.50
C LEU A 157 -13.84 1.11 -25.94
N ASN A 158 -13.67 2.42 -26.13
CA ASN A 158 -13.53 3.06 -27.42
C ASN A 158 -12.41 4.12 -27.39
N SER A 159 -11.92 4.52 -28.55
CA SER A 159 -11.06 5.71 -28.72
C SER A 159 -11.62 6.60 -29.83
N ASN A 160 -11.43 7.92 -29.70
CA ASN A 160 -11.76 8.86 -30.78
C ASN A 160 -10.62 9.03 -31.81
N LEU A 161 -9.51 8.30 -31.67
CA LEU A 161 -8.47 8.29 -32.69
C LEU A 161 -8.93 7.50 -33.92
N LYS A 162 -8.65 8.03 -35.10
CA LYS A 162 -8.89 7.34 -36.37
C LYS A 162 -8.11 6.02 -36.43
N GLU A 163 -8.67 5.06 -37.16
CA GLU A 163 -7.99 3.82 -37.50
C GLU A 163 -6.73 4.11 -38.34
N GLY A 164 -5.66 3.34 -38.14
CA GLY A 164 -4.36 3.59 -38.79
C GLY A 164 -3.62 4.87 -38.34
N GLY A 165 -4.21 5.66 -37.45
CA GLY A 165 -3.59 6.86 -36.88
C GLY A 165 -2.60 6.56 -35.75
N LEU A 166 -2.40 7.57 -34.89
CA LEU A 166 -1.53 7.46 -33.71
C LEU A 166 -1.95 6.30 -32.81
N THR A 167 -0.96 5.74 -32.09
CA THR A 167 -1.23 4.90 -30.92
C THR A 167 -1.67 5.77 -29.74
N GLU A 168 -2.33 5.15 -28.77
CA GLU A 168 -2.64 5.78 -27.49
C GLU A 168 -1.39 6.21 -26.73
N ALA A 169 -0.30 5.44 -26.82
CA ALA A 169 0.98 5.83 -26.24
C ALA A 169 1.52 7.11 -26.89
N GLU A 170 1.51 7.22 -28.22
CA GLU A 170 1.94 8.41 -28.93
C GLU A 170 1.07 9.63 -28.59
N ARG A 171 -0.25 9.43 -28.43
CA ARG A 171 -1.14 10.47 -27.93
C ARG A 171 -0.81 10.87 -26.49
N TYR A 172 -0.50 9.89 -25.64
CA TYR A 172 -0.20 10.12 -24.24
C TYR A 172 1.11 10.89 -24.05
N ILE A 173 2.17 10.54 -24.79
CA ILE A 173 3.44 11.27 -24.82
C ILE A 173 3.21 12.77 -25.04
N LYS A 174 2.39 13.13 -26.04
CA LYS A 174 2.04 14.53 -26.34
C LYS A 174 1.29 15.24 -25.22
N SER A 175 0.67 14.50 -24.30
CA SER A 175 -0.16 15.05 -23.22
C SER A 175 0.60 15.32 -21.93
N TYR A 176 1.67 14.57 -21.66
CA TYR A 176 2.47 14.72 -20.44
C TYR A 176 3.82 15.39 -20.65
N GLN A 177 4.36 15.42 -21.88
CA GLN A 177 5.63 16.13 -22.11
C GLN A 177 5.51 17.64 -21.79
N PRO A 178 6.55 18.25 -21.21
CA PRO A 178 7.88 17.70 -20.87
C PRO A 178 7.96 17.02 -19.49
N ASP A 179 6.85 16.88 -18.78
CA ASP A 179 6.80 16.13 -17.51
C ASP A 179 7.04 14.63 -17.75
N LYS A 180 6.90 13.83 -16.70
CA LYS A 180 6.96 12.36 -16.75
C LYS A 180 5.57 11.72 -16.84
N PRO A 181 5.45 10.51 -17.39
CA PRO A 181 4.22 9.75 -17.32
C PRO A 181 3.94 9.27 -15.90
N TYR A 182 2.65 9.17 -15.56
CA TYR A 182 2.17 8.54 -14.31
C TYR A 182 1.31 7.31 -14.56
N LEU A 183 0.80 7.13 -15.79
CA LEU A 183 0.19 5.88 -16.22
C LEU A 183 1.30 4.88 -16.57
N SER A 184 1.14 3.65 -16.12
CA SER A 184 2.00 2.51 -16.45
C SER A 184 1.47 1.73 -17.67
N ALA A 185 0.16 1.82 -17.95
CA ALA A 185 -0.44 1.18 -19.11
C ALA A 185 -1.75 1.86 -19.56
N ILE A 186 -2.06 1.72 -20.85
CA ILE A 186 -3.30 2.15 -21.48
C ILE A 186 -3.82 0.99 -22.31
N CYS A 187 -5.08 0.58 -22.13
CA CYS A 187 -5.72 -0.46 -22.91
C CYS A 187 -7.01 0.09 -23.51
N VAL A 188 -7.15 0.00 -24.82
CA VAL A 188 -8.39 0.33 -25.53
C VAL A 188 -8.92 -0.94 -26.18
N ALA A 189 -10.07 -1.41 -25.71
CA ALA A 189 -10.67 -2.67 -26.14
C ALA A 189 -10.93 -2.67 -27.66
N GLY A 190 -10.48 -3.74 -28.32
CA GLY A 190 -10.54 -3.91 -29.78
C GLY A 190 -9.65 -2.94 -30.56
N ARG A 191 -8.65 -2.31 -29.92
CA ARG A 191 -7.69 -1.44 -30.61
C ARG A 191 -6.26 -1.82 -30.26
N GLU A 192 -5.83 -1.56 -29.03
CA GLU A 192 -4.44 -1.73 -28.64
C GLU A 192 -4.24 -1.76 -27.12
N TYR A 193 -3.14 -2.38 -26.71
CA TYR A 193 -2.61 -2.34 -25.36
C TYR A 193 -1.21 -1.71 -25.39
N CYS A 194 -1.05 -0.64 -24.65
CA CYS A 194 0.17 0.11 -24.50
C CYS A 194 0.67 0.00 -23.06
N TYR A 195 1.96 -0.24 -22.85
CA TYR A 195 2.56 -0.23 -21.52
C TYR A 195 3.97 0.35 -21.55
N GLU A 196 4.40 0.88 -20.41
CA GLU A 196 5.76 1.37 -20.22
C GLU A 196 6.69 0.21 -19.82
N ASP A 197 7.82 0.10 -20.51
CA ASP A 197 8.93 -0.80 -20.21
C ASP A 197 10.25 -0.08 -20.45
N ARG A 198 11.01 0.14 -19.37
CA ARG A 198 12.39 0.67 -19.41
C ARG A 198 12.51 1.93 -20.28
N ASP A 199 11.73 2.95 -19.93
CA ASP A 199 11.65 4.27 -20.56
C ASP A 199 11.05 4.26 -21.97
N CYS A 200 10.48 3.14 -22.41
CA CYS A 200 9.84 2.98 -23.71
C CYS A 200 8.36 2.62 -23.57
N TRP A 201 7.51 3.20 -24.41
CA TRP A 201 6.15 2.72 -24.58
C TRP A 201 6.10 1.60 -25.62
N VAL A 202 5.72 0.40 -25.20
CA VAL A 202 5.42 -0.73 -26.08
C VAL A 202 3.94 -0.68 -26.44
N SER A 203 3.61 -0.70 -27.73
CA SER A 203 2.22 -0.70 -28.21
C SER A 203 1.94 -1.96 -29.02
N MET A 204 0.97 -2.75 -28.57
CA MET A 204 0.51 -3.97 -29.21
C MET A 204 -0.86 -3.74 -29.82
N LYS A 205 -0.94 -3.76 -31.15
CA LYS A 205 -2.19 -3.63 -31.91
C LYS A 205 -2.69 -5.01 -32.26
N THR A 206 -3.80 -5.41 -31.66
CA THR A 206 -4.48 -6.68 -31.94
C THR A 206 -5.99 -6.45 -31.98
N PRO A 207 -6.49 -5.66 -32.95
CA PRO A 207 -7.89 -5.20 -32.94
C PRO A 207 -8.89 -6.35 -33.12
N GLU A 208 -8.47 -7.40 -33.83
CA GLU A 208 -9.24 -8.63 -33.99
C GLU A 208 -8.99 -9.55 -32.79
N ASP A 209 -10.06 -10.16 -32.27
CA ASP A 209 -10.06 -11.16 -31.20
C ASP A 209 -9.83 -10.68 -29.74
N HIS A 210 -9.75 -9.36 -29.48
CA HIS A 210 -9.57 -8.79 -28.13
C HIS A 210 -8.28 -9.21 -27.39
N ASP A 211 -7.22 -9.54 -28.13
CA ASP A 211 -5.93 -9.95 -27.55
C ASP A 211 -5.29 -8.85 -26.71
N GLU A 212 -5.60 -7.58 -26.95
CA GLU A 212 -5.06 -6.45 -26.19
C GLU A 212 -5.54 -6.49 -24.74
N THR A 213 -6.79 -6.88 -24.54
CA THR A 213 -7.37 -7.04 -23.19
C THR A 213 -6.77 -8.25 -22.49
N LEU A 214 -6.52 -9.35 -23.21
CA LEU A 214 -5.79 -10.50 -22.67
C LEU A 214 -4.34 -10.15 -22.30
N ASN A 215 -3.68 -9.33 -23.11
CA ASN A 215 -2.32 -8.86 -22.86
C ASN A 215 -2.27 -7.93 -21.64
N LEU A 216 -3.28 -7.08 -21.43
CA LEU A 216 -3.42 -6.31 -20.19
C LEU A 216 -3.53 -7.24 -18.97
N LEU A 217 -4.43 -8.24 -19.03
CA LEU A 217 -4.62 -9.20 -17.95
C LEU A 217 -3.31 -9.96 -17.65
N ALA A 218 -2.62 -10.42 -18.70
CA ALA A 218 -1.32 -11.07 -18.58
C ALA A 218 -0.27 -10.13 -17.95
N GLY A 219 -0.23 -8.86 -18.37
CA GLY A 219 0.67 -7.85 -17.80
C GLY A 219 0.45 -7.67 -16.30
N ILE A 220 -0.81 -7.54 -15.87
CA ILE A 220 -1.18 -7.44 -14.45
C ILE A 220 -0.76 -8.70 -13.70
N THR A 221 -1.16 -9.89 -14.17
CA THR A 221 -0.87 -11.16 -13.49
C THR A 221 0.63 -11.46 -13.38
N ASN A 222 1.42 -11.00 -14.35
CA ASN A 222 2.87 -11.24 -14.37
C ASN A 222 3.66 -10.29 -13.47
N THR A 223 3.11 -9.12 -13.12
CA THR A 223 3.88 -8.05 -12.47
C THR A 223 3.31 -7.57 -11.13
N TYR A 224 2.08 -7.95 -10.75
CA TYR A 224 1.53 -7.56 -9.44
C TYR A 224 2.39 -8.05 -8.26
N ARG A 225 3.04 -9.21 -8.40
CA ARG A 225 3.88 -9.82 -7.35
C ARG A 225 5.07 -8.95 -7.01
N GLU A 226 5.70 -8.33 -8.01
CA GLU A 226 6.83 -7.42 -7.79
C GLU A 226 6.42 -6.23 -6.90
N VAL A 227 5.28 -5.61 -7.22
CA VAL A 227 4.72 -4.51 -6.41
C VAL A 227 4.42 -5.00 -5.00
N SER A 228 3.77 -6.16 -4.88
CA SER A 228 3.40 -6.77 -3.59
C SER A 228 4.63 -7.06 -2.72
N LEU A 229 5.67 -7.69 -3.27
CA LEU A 229 6.89 -8.05 -2.54
C LEU A 229 7.63 -6.83 -2.02
N SER A 230 7.53 -5.69 -2.71
CA SER A 230 8.14 -4.43 -2.27
C SER A 230 7.54 -3.87 -0.98
N ARG A 231 6.33 -4.30 -0.58
CA ARG A 231 5.57 -3.74 0.55
C ARG A 231 5.98 -4.30 1.90
N GLY A 232 6.41 -5.56 1.96
CA GLY A 232 6.61 -6.28 3.23
C GLY A 232 5.30 -6.45 4.01
N TYR A 233 5.37 -6.39 5.34
CA TYR A 233 4.25 -6.60 6.26
C TYR A 233 4.07 -5.37 7.19
N PRO A 234 3.54 -4.25 6.66
CA PRO A 234 3.21 -3.11 7.50
C PRO A 234 2.14 -3.50 8.53
N GLN A 235 2.16 -2.84 9.69
CA GLN A 235 1.28 -3.21 10.80
C GLN A 235 -0.08 -2.50 10.68
N LEU A 236 -1.17 -3.27 10.60
CA LEU A 236 -2.54 -2.75 10.57
C LEU A 236 -2.88 -1.85 11.77
N GLY A 237 -2.22 -2.06 12.92
CA GLY A 237 -2.40 -1.26 14.13
C GLY A 237 -2.30 0.26 13.90
N TYR A 238 -1.50 0.71 12.93
CA TYR A 238 -1.39 2.13 12.58
C TYR A 238 -2.65 2.75 11.96
N TYR A 239 -3.55 1.94 11.42
CA TYR A 239 -4.82 2.38 10.84
C TYR A 239 -5.99 2.31 11.82
N ILE A 240 -5.91 1.44 12.83
CA ILE A 240 -7.07 1.09 13.67
C ILE A 240 -6.91 1.51 15.13
N ALA A 241 -5.68 1.56 15.65
CA ALA A 241 -5.46 1.94 17.03
C ALA A 241 -5.56 3.46 17.14
N SER A 242 -6.28 3.95 18.15
CA SER A 242 -6.21 5.34 18.54
C SER A 242 -4.77 5.71 18.91
N ASP A 243 -4.36 6.95 18.63
CA ASP A 243 -3.08 7.47 19.12
C ASP A 243 -2.93 7.11 20.60
N ARG A 244 -1.77 6.54 20.94
CA ARG A 244 -1.48 5.99 22.27
C ARG A 244 -1.61 7.11 23.30
N GLY A 245 -2.81 7.28 23.86
CA GLY A 245 -2.99 7.92 25.15
C GLY A 245 -2.11 7.22 26.18
N GLY A 246 -1.77 7.91 27.27
CA GLY A 246 -0.88 7.42 28.31
C GLY A 246 -1.17 5.95 28.65
N TYR A 247 -0.23 5.07 28.34
CA TYR A 247 -0.38 3.64 28.60
C TYR A 247 0.08 3.35 30.01
N ALA A 248 -0.74 2.64 30.79
CA ALA A 248 -0.32 2.08 32.05
C ALA A 248 0.44 0.77 31.79
N LEU A 249 1.59 0.61 32.43
CA LEU A 249 2.33 -0.65 32.39
C LEU A 249 1.99 -1.49 33.62
N THR A 250 1.41 -2.67 33.41
CA THR A 250 1.21 -3.68 34.45
C THR A 250 2.08 -4.89 34.12
N PRO A 251 3.10 -5.23 34.94
CA PRO A 251 3.94 -6.39 34.70
C PRO A 251 3.10 -7.68 34.75
N SER A 252 3.22 -8.52 33.72
CA SER A 252 2.62 -9.87 33.72
C SER A 252 3.44 -10.89 34.53
N THR A 253 4.64 -10.50 34.95
CA THR A 253 5.58 -11.29 35.75
C THR A 253 6.21 -10.38 36.79
N ASN A 254 6.88 -10.96 37.79
CA ASN A 254 7.62 -10.16 38.77
C ASN A 254 8.79 -9.45 38.07
N LEU A 255 8.71 -8.13 37.92
CA LEU A 255 9.77 -7.27 37.41
C LEU A 255 10.30 -6.41 38.56
N PRO A 256 11.63 -6.17 38.63
CA PRO A 256 12.16 -5.19 39.56
C PRO A 256 11.52 -3.82 39.31
N LYS A 257 10.98 -3.23 40.36
CA LYS A 257 10.61 -1.82 40.35
C LYS A 257 11.84 -0.99 40.64
N LEU A 258 12.03 0.08 39.87
CA LEU A 258 13.12 0.99 40.11
C LEU A 258 12.64 2.16 40.97
N THR A 259 13.25 2.33 42.12
CA THR A 259 13.07 3.53 42.94
C THR A 259 13.81 4.71 42.32
N VAL A 260 13.09 5.80 42.07
CA VAL A 260 13.64 7.08 41.60
C VAL A 260 13.31 8.19 42.58
N ILE A 261 14.22 9.15 42.71
CA ILE A 261 14.10 10.28 43.64
C ILE A 261 14.16 11.58 42.83
N CYS A 262 13.30 12.54 43.18
CA CYS A 262 13.29 13.85 42.55
C CYS A 262 14.50 14.66 43.01
N GLU A 263 15.30 15.13 42.05
CA GLU A 263 16.50 15.93 42.31
C GLU A 263 16.18 17.32 42.92
N GLN A 264 14.92 17.76 42.86
CA GLN A 264 14.48 19.07 43.38
C GLN A 264 13.80 19.00 44.75
N CYS A 265 12.80 18.12 44.90
CA CYS A 265 11.98 18.06 46.13
C CYS A 265 12.23 16.82 46.99
N GLY A 266 13.04 15.86 46.52
CA GLY A 266 13.33 14.63 47.24
C GLY A 266 12.20 13.59 47.25
N ASN A 267 11.06 13.85 46.58
CA ASN A 267 9.98 12.88 46.47
C ASN A 267 10.45 11.60 45.79
N GLN A 268 10.03 10.46 46.34
CA GLN A 268 10.36 9.13 45.84
C GLN A 268 9.18 8.54 45.06
N ASP A 269 9.48 7.86 43.95
CA ASP A 269 8.52 7.13 43.14
C ASP A 269 9.06 5.74 42.73
N GLU A 270 8.17 4.80 42.41
CA GLU A 270 8.50 3.48 41.90
C GLU A 270 8.05 3.35 40.44
N ILE A 271 9.01 3.19 39.53
CA ILE A 271 8.73 3.13 38.09
C ILE A 271 9.05 1.76 37.50
N ILE A 272 8.30 1.42 36.44
CA ILE A 272 8.64 0.31 35.54
C ILE A 272 9.34 0.92 34.34
N CYS A 273 10.66 0.75 34.28
CA CYS A 273 11.43 1.31 33.18
C CYS A 273 11.11 0.60 31.86
N THR A 274 11.01 1.40 30.80
CA THR A 274 10.99 0.95 29.41
C THR A 274 12.22 1.53 28.75
N PHE A 275 12.94 0.71 27.99
CA PHE A 275 14.09 1.16 27.23
C PHE A 275 13.83 0.93 25.75
N ASP A 276 14.14 1.93 24.93
CA ASP A 276 14.22 1.76 23.49
C ASP A 276 15.39 0.81 23.21
N GLN A 277 15.09 -0.39 22.70
CA GLN A 277 15.97 -1.48 22.23
C GLN A 277 15.72 -2.81 22.95
N ASP A 278 15.58 -3.87 22.15
CA ASP A 278 15.37 -5.26 22.61
C ASP A 278 16.64 -5.96 23.11
N ASP A 279 17.78 -5.26 23.17
CA ASP A 279 19.08 -5.87 23.48
C ASP A 279 19.38 -5.96 24.98
N PHE A 280 20.29 -6.88 25.31
CA PHE A 280 20.94 -6.94 26.62
C PHE A 280 21.84 -5.71 26.82
N LYS A 281 21.58 -4.93 27.88
CA LYS A 281 22.39 -3.76 28.22
C LYS A 281 22.67 -3.72 29.72
N ILE A 282 23.89 -3.38 30.09
CA ILE A 282 24.27 -3.07 31.46
C ILE A 282 24.49 -1.56 31.55
N ILE A 283 23.76 -0.90 32.45
CA ILE A 283 23.96 0.52 32.78
C ILE A 283 24.67 0.60 34.13
N ASN A 284 25.89 1.15 34.13
CA ASN A 284 26.64 1.47 35.33
C ASN A 284 26.49 2.96 35.60
N GLY A 285 25.67 3.35 36.58
CA GLY A 285 25.38 4.76 36.83
C GLY A 285 23.97 4.96 37.35
N THR A 286 23.27 5.98 36.86
CA THR A 286 21.88 6.26 37.21
C THR A 286 20.97 6.11 36.00
N ILE A 287 19.69 5.84 36.24
CA ILE A 287 18.62 5.85 35.24
C ILE A 287 17.71 7.04 35.56
N SER A 288 17.33 7.78 34.52
CA SER A 288 16.37 8.89 34.65
C SER A 288 15.03 8.49 34.05
N ASN A 289 13.94 8.98 34.66
CA ASN A 289 12.60 8.80 34.12
C ASN A 289 12.30 9.88 33.06
N ASP A 290 11.59 9.51 32.00
CA ASP A 290 11.14 10.47 30.98
C ASP A 290 9.97 11.33 31.49
N THR A 291 9.25 10.85 32.52
CA THR A 291 8.21 11.64 33.20
C THR A 291 8.82 12.47 34.32
N LEU A 292 8.45 13.76 34.39
CA LEU A 292 8.86 14.67 35.44
C LEU A 292 8.09 14.40 36.74
N CYS A 293 8.71 14.73 37.88
CA CYS A 293 8.01 14.83 39.15
C CYS A 293 6.93 15.91 39.09
N GLU A 294 5.92 15.84 39.95
CA GLU A 294 4.85 16.85 40.05
C GLU A 294 5.36 18.28 40.28
N CYS A 295 6.52 18.44 40.93
CA CYS A 295 7.16 19.74 41.10
C CYS A 295 7.90 20.25 39.85
N GLY A 296 7.88 19.49 38.75
CA GLY A 296 8.64 19.74 37.53
C GLY A 296 10.09 19.23 37.56
N GLY A 297 10.53 18.63 38.67
CA GLY A 297 11.89 18.14 38.85
C GLY A 297 12.16 16.80 38.18
N LYS A 298 13.42 16.55 37.82
CA LYS A 298 13.86 15.30 37.21
C LYS A 298 13.88 14.16 38.25
N LEU A 299 13.39 12.99 37.87
CA LEU A 299 13.42 11.77 38.70
C LEU A 299 14.59 10.89 38.27
N THR A 300 15.48 10.56 39.20
CA THR A 300 16.70 9.77 38.93
C THR A 300 16.89 8.68 39.98
N SER A 301 17.36 7.50 39.56
CA SER A 301 17.68 6.40 40.46
C SER A 301 18.97 6.62 41.25
N ALA A 302 19.20 5.80 42.28
CA ALA A 302 20.52 5.69 42.88
C ALA A 302 21.58 5.21 41.86
N LYS A 303 22.86 5.37 42.19
CA LYS A 303 23.94 4.75 41.39
C LYS A 303 23.93 3.24 41.58
N GLY A 304 23.92 2.48 40.49
CA GLY A 304 23.86 1.03 40.50
C GLY A 304 24.28 0.40 39.18
N ASN A 305 24.26 -0.93 39.15
CA ASN A 305 24.43 -1.74 37.95
C ASN A 305 23.07 -2.31 37.57
N TYR A 306 22.55 -1.90 36.41
CA TYR A 306 21.20 -2.24 35.96
C TYR A 306 21.27 -3.12 34.72
N VAL A 307 20.65 -4.30 34.78
CA VAL A 307 20.59 -5.23 33.65
C VAL A 307 19.25 -5.10 32.94
N ILE A 308 19.29 -4.73 31.67
CA ILE A 308 18.13 -4.56 30.79
C ILE A 308 18.14 -5.70 29.79
N LYS A 309 17.00 -6.37 29.60
CA LYS A 309 16.82 -7.42 28.58
C LYS A 309 15.41 -7.38 28.01
N GLY A 310 15.30 -7.30 26.68
CA GLY A 310 14.02 -7.16 25.97
C GLY A 310 13.30 -5.88 26.36
N GLY A 311 14.02 -4.74 26.37
CA GLY A 311 13.49 -3.42 26.69
C GLY A 311 13.02 -3.22 28.15
N ARG A 312 13.28 -4.16 29.06
CA ARG A 312 12.86 -4.13 30.47
C ARG A 312 14.02 -4.30 31.43
N LEU A 313 13.98 -3.59 32.55
CA LEU A 313 14.86 -3.84 33.69
C LEU A 313 14.58 -5.24 34.25
N ARG A 314 15.62 -6.06 34.40
CA ARG A 314 15.54 -7.44 34.90
C ARG A 314 16.28 -7.65 36.21
N GLU A 315 17.37 -6.93 36.42
CA GLU A 315 18.17 -7.05 37.64
C GLU A 315 18.71 -5.68 38.07
N ILE A 316 18.77 -5.48 39.38
CA ILE A 316 19.38 -4.34 40.04
C ILE A 316 20.46 -4.89 40.96
N ALA A 317 21.73 -4.65 40.61
CA ALA A 317 22.86 -4.98 41.48
C ALA A 317 23.42 -3.67 42.08
N PRO A 318 23.59 -3.57 43.41
CA PRO A 318 24.29 -2.44 44.00
C PRO A 318 25.74 -2.40 43.50
N LEU A 319 26.34 -1.20 43.43
CA LEU A 319 27.77 -1.05 43.17
C LEU A 319 28.56 -1.63 44.35
N GLY A 320 28.80 -2.94 44.34
CA GLY A 320 29.81 -3.58 45.18
C GLY A 320 31.21 -3.26 44.65
N PRO A 321 32.26 -3.28 45.49
CA PRO A 321 33.62 -3.08 45.04
C PRO A 321 33.97 -4.09 43.94
N MET A 322 34.58 -3.64 42.84
CA MET A 322 35.19 -4.54 41.84
C MET A 322 36.33 -5.31 42.52
N GLU A 323 36.05 -6.51 43.04
CA GLU A 323 37.11 -7.49 43.27
C GLU A 323 37.44 -8.14 41.92
N PHE A 324 38.44 -7.61 41.23
CA PHE A 324 39.17 -8.39 40.23
C PHE A 324 39.95 -9.47 40.97
N LYS A 325 39.50 -10.72 40.89
CA LYS A 325 40.36 -11.88 41.16
C LYS A 325 41.00 -12.31 39.84
N PHE A 326 42.32 -12.14 39.80
CA PHE A 326 43.23 -12.62 38.74
C PHE A 326 43.14 -14.13 38.59
#